data_AF-A0A7Y4ZXH5-F1
#
_entry.id   AF-A0A7Y4ZXH5-F1
#
_cell.length_a   1.000
_cell.length_b   1.000
_cell.length_c   1.000
_cell.angle_alpha   90.00
_cell.angle_beta   90.00
_cell.angle_gamma   90.00
#
_symmetry.space_group_name_H-M   'P 1'
#
loop_
_entity.id
_entity.type
_entity.pdbx_description
1 polymer ?
#
loop_
_entity_poly.entity_id
_entity_poly.type
_entity_poly.pdbx_seq_one_letter_code
_entity_poly.pdbx_strand_id
1 'polypeptide(L)'
;MLYAYIVVALFFATWMGWHMRRTLDRFDWAYRRSEIWVSFGLKTIFWLPMMLFKPSELITPEFGYRPSMLNIDFAEITRQRVKFMENPPPCSSTVTYRTFGDDSKSARAFFYFSSASVETMAKEINQNLYKGLLGMNGAALWTSLRTESVTEPTEVPELLVNFDHIADGLIEAGHGQVRCMACNKTYTTTELTRESGFIGGWLLAHYSCPARHWLLSHEIAHFMFKRNDDE
;
A
#
# COMPACT_ATOMS: atom_id res chain seq x y z
N MET A 1 -50.90 13.51 -7.80
CA MET A 1 -49.80 12.80 -8.49
C MET A 1 -48.42 13.31 -8.09
N LEU A 2 -48.12 14.61 -8.24
CA LEU A 2 -46.82 15.19 -7.86
C LEU A 2 -46.46 14.97 -6.37
N TYR A 3 -47.40 15.22 -5.46
CA TYR A 3 -47.17 15.02 -4.02
C TYR A 3 -46.89 13.56 -3.65
N ALA A 4 -47.62 12.61 -4.26
CA ALA A 4 -47.38 11.19 -4.04
C ALA A 4 -45.99 10.77 -4.53
N TYR A 5 -45.56 11.28 -5.69
CA TYR A 5 -44.22 11.05 -6.21
C TYR A 5 -43.14 11.60 -5.26
N ILE A 6 -43.31 12.83 -4.77
CA ILE A 6 -42.37 13.46 -3.84
C ILE A 6 -42.25 12.63 -2.55
N VAL A 7 -43.37 12.16 -1.99
CA VAL A 7 -43.38 11.34 -0.78
C VAL A 7 -42.61 10.03 -0.98
N VAL A 8 -42.81 9.33 -2.09
CA VAL A 8 -42.10 8.08 -2.40
C VAL A 8 -40.61 8.34 -2.63
N ALA A 9 -40.25 9.41 -3.34
CA ALA A 9 -38.86 9.80 -3.54
C ALA A 9 -38.15 10.14 -2.23
N LEU A 10 -38.82 10.85 -1.31
CA LEU A 10 -38.29 11.15 0.03
C LEU A 10 -38.12 9.88 0.88
N PHE A 11 -39.05 8.94 0.79
CA PHE A 11 -38.92 7.65 1.45
C PHE A 11 -37.71 6.87 0.91
N PHE A 12 -37.54 6.84 -0.41
CA PHE A 12 -36.39 6.19 -1.04
C PHE A 12 -35.07 6.85 -0.64
N ALA A 13 -35.00 8.18 -0.65
CA ALA A 13 -33.82 8.94 -0.24
C ALA A 13 -33.45 8.68 1.23
N THR A 14 -34.45 8.66 2.13
CA THR A 14 -34.23 8.37 3.55
C THR A 14 -33.78 6.93 3.78
N TRP A 15 -34.36 5.96 3.06
CA TRP A 15 -33.93 4.57 3.08
C TRP A 15 -32.48 4.39 2.58
N MET A 16 -32.11 5.03 1.47
CA MET A 16 -30.72 4.99 0.99
C MET A 16 -29.75 5.67 1.96
N GLY A 17 -30.13 6.82 2.52
CA GLY A 17 -29.32 7.52 3.52
C GLY A 17 -29.10 6.68 4.78
N TRP A 18 -30.13 5.96 5.22
CA TRP A 18 -29.99 4.96 6.29
C TRP A 18 -28.98 3.88 5.91
N HIS A 19 -29.11 3.31 4.71
CA HIS A 19 -28.21 2.25 4.26
C HIS A 19 -26.76 2.72 4.20
N MET A 20 -26.49 3.89 3.61
CA MET A 20 -25.17 4.52 3.58
C MET A 20 -24.57 4.63 4.98
N ARG A 21 -25.35 5.11 5.96
CA ARG A 21 -24.90 5.25 7.33
C ARG A 21 -24.55 3.90 7.99
N ARG A 22 -25.26 2.83 7.63
CA ARG A 22 -25.06 1.50 8.23
C ARG A 22 -23.92 0.72 7.57
N THR A 23 -23.74 0.85 6.27
CA THR A 23 -22.78 0.03 5.50
C THR A 23 -21.44 0.69 5.27
N LEU A 24 -21.39 2.03 5.19
CA LEU A 24 -20.14 2.74 4.92
C LEU A 24 -19.41 3.01 6.22
N ASP A 25 -18.14 2.65 6.26
CA ASP A 25 -17.30 2.89 7.42
C ASP A 25 -16.52 4.21 7.31
N ARG A 26 -15.75 4.54 8.35
CA ARG A 26 -14.95 5.76 8.40
C ARG A 26 -13.96 5.90 7.24
N PHE A 27 -13.47 4.80 6.67
CA PHE A 27 -12.49 4.81 5.59
C PHE A 27 -13.17 5.13 4.27
N ASP A 28 -14.36 4.58 4.03
CA ASP A 28 -15.16 4.93 2.85
C ASP A 28 -15.48 6.43 2.85
N TRP A 29 -15.86 7.00 4.00
CA TRP A 29 -16.12 8.43 4.11
C TRP A 29 -14.85 9.30 3.99
N ALA A 30 -13.69 8.81 4.39
CA ALA A 30 -12.44 9.56 4.29
C ALA A 30 -11.92 9.65 2.83
N TYR A 31 -11.99 8.54 2.10
CA TYR A 31 -11.38 8.45 0.76
C TYR A 31 -12.37 8.61 -0.39
N ARG A 32 -13.67 8.34 -0.17
CA ARG A 32 -14.69 8.24 -1.25
C ARG A 32 -15.87 9.18 -1.07
N ARG A 33 -15.76 10.21 -0.24
CA ARG A 33 -16.88 11.11 0.11
C ARG A 33 -17.62 11.65 -1.11
N SER A 34 -16.91 12.16 -2.10
CA SER A 34 -17.50 12.75 -3.32
C SER A 34 -18.26 11.69 -4.12
N GLU A 35 -17.65 10.53 -4.37
CA GLU A 35 -18.26 9.42 -5.10
C GLU A 35 -19.51 8.87 -4.42
N ILE A 36 -19.47 8.76 -3.08
CA ILE A 36 -20.62 8.35 -2.26
C ILE A 36 -21.79 9.31 -2.48
N TRP A 37 -21.55 10.63 -2.44
CA TRP A 37 -22.60 11.64 -2.64
C TRP A 37 -23.12 11.70 -4.08
N VAL A 38 -22.24 11.56 -5.08
CA VAL A 38 -22.62 11.51 -6.49
C VAL A 38 -23.49 10.28 -6.76
N SER A 39 -23.07 9.11 -6.27
CA SER A 39 -23.83 7.86 -6.39
C SER A 39 -25.18 7.96 -5.70
N PHE A 40 -25.22 8.51 -4.47
CA PHE A 40 -26.47 8.77 -3.76
C PHE A 40 -27.41 9.70 -4.55
N GLY A 41 -26.90 10.81 -5.09
CA GLY A 41 -27.70 11.75 -5.89
C GLY A 41 -28.27 11.10 -7.15
N LEU A 42 -27.43 10.39 -7.91
CA LEU A 42 -27.85 9.70 -9.13
C LEU A 42 -28.91 8.63 -8.83
N LYS A 43 -28.69 7.79 -7.82
CA LYS A 43 -29.66 6.75 -7.45
C LYS A 43 -30.97 7.35 -6.95
N THR A 44 -30.93 8.48 -6.24
CA THR A 44 -32.13 9.18 -5.77
C THR A 44 -32.93 9.79 -6.93
N ILE A 45 -32.27 10.30 -7.96
CA ILE A 45 -32.94 10.86 -9.16
C ILE A 45 -33.49 9.74 -10.05
N PHE A 46 -32.73 8.67 -10.25
CA PHE A 46 -33.04 7.59 -11.19
C PHE A 46 -33.62 6.33 -10.54
N TRP A 47 -34.25 6.45 -9.37
CA TRP A 47 -34.82 5.31 -8.63
C TRP A 47 -35.88 4.54 -9.43
N LEU A 48 -36.71 5.24 -10.23
CA LEU A 48 -37.74 4.64 -11.08
C LEU A 48 -37.17 3.78 -12.22
N PRO A 49 -36.22 4.28 -13.03
CA PRO A 49 -35.50 3.43 -13.96
C PRO A 49 -34.78 2.26 -13.26
N MET A 50 -34.20 2.47 -12.07
CA MET A 50 -33.54 1.39 -11.32
C MET A 50 -34.50 0.27 -10.88
N MET A 51 -35.75 0.59 -10.52
CA MET A 51 -36.80 -0.42 -10.25
C MET A 51 -36.99 -1.38 -11.43
N LEU A 52 -36.89 -0.88 -12.66
CA LEU A 52 -37.16 -1.67 -13.87
C LEU A 52 -35.94 -2.48 -14.31
N PHE A 53 -34.73 -1.93 -14.18
CA PHE A 53 -33.53 -2.54 -14.75
C PHE A 53 -32.62 -3.25 -13.73
N LYS A 54 -32.62 -2.82 -12.46
CA LYS A 54 -31.76 -3.39 -11.40
C LYS A 54 -32.48 -3.34 -10.03
N PRO A 55 -33.51 -4.17 -9.80
CA PRO A 55 -34.28 -4.12 -8.56
C PRO A 55 -33.47 -4.52 -7.31
N SER A 56 -32.38 -5.27 -7.47
CA SER A 56 -31.48 -5.63 -6.36
C SER A 56 -30.86 -4.42 -5.67
N GLU A 57 -30.60 -3.34 -6.42
CA GLU A 57 -30.06 -2.08 -5.89
C GLU A 57 -31.04 -1.34 -4.97
N LEU A 58 -32.32 -1.72 -4.99
CA LEU A 58 -33.36 -1.19 -4.10
C LEU A 58 -33.50 -1.97 -2.79
N ILE A 59 -32.83 -3.12 -2.68
CA ILE A 59 -32.82 -3.96 -1.48
C ILE A 59 -31.45 -3.86 -0.81
N THR A 60 -30.40 -3.95 -1.61
CA THR A 60 -29.00 -3.84 -1.20
C THR A 60 -28.31 -2.88 -2.18
N PRO A 61 -28.37 -1.56 -1.93
CA PRO A 61 -27.74 -0.58 -2.79
C PRO A 61 -26.23 -0.76 -2.69
N GLU A 62 -25.62 -1.20 -3.78
CA GLU A 62 -24.18 -1.30 -3.88
C GLU A 62 -23.64 0.05 -4.31
N PHE A 63 -22.89 0.71 -3.45
CA PHE A 63 -22.13 1.87 -3.87
C PHE A 63 -20.93 1.35 -4.67
N GLY A 64 -21.17 0.94 -5.92
CA GLY A 64 -20.13 0.44 -6.81
C GLY A 64 -19.13 1.56 -7.08
N TYR A 65 -17.90 1.35 -6.67
CA TYR A 65 -16.83 2.31 -6.85
C TYR A 65 -16.03 1.94 -8.08
N ARG A 66 -15.75 2.93 -8.94
CA ARG A 66 -14.65 2.73 -9.88
C ARG A 66 -13.38 2.85 -9.06
N PRO A 67 -12.56 1.81 -8.99
CA PRO A 67 -11.23 1.98 -8.44
C PRO A 67 -10.52 3.06 -9.28
N SER A 68 -9.58 3.79 -8.68
CA SER A 68 -8.91 4.95 -9.29
C SER A 68 -8.39 4.65 -10.71
N MET A 69 -7.90 5.64 -11.47
CA MET A 69 -7.26 5.38 -12.79
C MET A 69 -6.23 4.23 -12.75
N LEU A 70 -5.66 3.94 -11.57
CA LEU A 70 -4.69 2.88 -11.31
C LEU A 70 -5.29 1.59 -10.71
N ASN A 71 -6.61 1.48 -10.62
CA ASN A 71 -7.33 0.34 -10.03
C ASN A 71 -6.99 0.09 -8.54
N ILE A 72 -6.57 1.13 -7.80
CA ILE A 72 -6.16 1.01 -6.38
C ILE A 72 -7.31 1.44 -5.45
N ASP A 73 -7.72 0.55 -4.53
CA ASP A 73 -8.68 0.83 -3.45
C ASP A 73 -7.96 1.30 -2.18
N PHE A 74 -7.76 2.61 -2.05
CA PHE A 74 -7.13 3.20 -0.87
C PHE A 74 -7.92 2.98 0.43
N ALA A 75 -9.25 2.84 0.36
CA ALA A 75 -10.06 2.61 1.57
C ALA A 75 -9.81 1.20 2.10
N GLU A 76 -9.83 0.18 1.24
CA GLU A 76 -9.53 -1.20 1.63
C GLU A 76 -8.07 -1.37 2.07
N ILE A 77 -7.11 -0.78 1.36
CA ILE A 77 -5.69 -0.82 1.77
C ILE A 77 -5.51 -0.22 3.17
N THR A 78 -6.12 0.93 3.42
CA THR A 78 -6.02 1.59 4.74
C THR A 78 -6.71 0.76 5.83
N ARG A 79 -7.86 0.15 5.52
CA ARG A 79 -8.59 -0.75 6.42
C ARG A 79 -7.74 -1.97 6.79
N GLN A 80 -7.09 -2.60 5.82
CA GLN A 80 -6.19 -3.73 6.03
C GLN A 80 -4.97 -3.33 6.88
N ARG A 81 -4.38 -2.15 6.61
CA ARG A 81 -3.28 -1.63 7.42
C ARG A 81 -3.69 -1.41 8.87
N VAL A 82 -4.84 -0.78 9.14
CA VAL A 82 -5.29 -0.56 10.51
C VAL A 82 -5.50 -1.89 11.23
N LYS A 83 -6.15 -2.88 10.59
CA LYS A 83 -6.31 -4.22 11.16
C LYS A 83 -4.96 -4.89 11.45
N PHE A 84 -4.01 -4.77 10.53
CA PHE A 84 -2.66 -5.29 10.71
C PHE A 84 -1.95 -4.63 11.90
N MET A 85 -2.11 -3.31 12.06
CA MET A 85 -1.50 -2.57 13.17
C MET A 85 -2.15 -2.85 14.53
N GLU A 86 -3.46 -3.14 14.55
CA GLU A 86 -4.19 -3.50 15.77
C GLU A 86 -3.83 -4.90 16.27
N ASN A 87 -3.58 -5.85 15.36
CA ASN A 87 -3.20 -7.21 15.70
C ASN A 87 -2.23 -7.80 14.67
N PRO A 88 -0.92 -7.47 14.75
CA PRO A 88 0.04 -7.95 13.78
C PRO A 88 0.30 -9.45 14.00
N PRO A 89 0.43 -10.26 12.94
CA PRO A 89 0.86 -11.64 13.08
C PRO A 89 2.30 -11.70 13.62
N PRO A 90 2.66 -12.75 14.39
CA PRO A 90 4.05 -12.93 14.83
C PRO A 90 4.96 -13.14 13.62
N CYS A 91 6.22 -12.70 13.73
CA CYS A 91 7.25 -12.96 12.72
C CYS A 91 8.33 -13.90 13.27
N SER A 92 9.10 -14.52 12.38
CA SER A 92 10.28 -15.29 12.77
C SER A 92 11.48 -14.39 13.09
N SER A 93 12.61 -15.01 13.42
CA SER A 93 13.90 -14.32 13.64
C SER A 93 14.52 -13.75 12.36
N THR A 94 14.05 -14.19 11.20
CA THR A 94 14.56 -13.77 9.89
C THR A 94 13.39 -13.37 9.00
N VAL A 95 13.41 -12.15 8.49
CA VAL A 95 12.41 -11.71 7.52
C VAL A 95 12.94 -11.82 6.09
N THR A 96 12.03 -12.11 5.17
CA THR A 96 12.32 -12.13 3.74
C THR A 96 11.61 -10.96 3.07
N TYR A 97 12.39 -10.08 2.44
CA TYR A 97 11.86 -8.98 1.65
C TYR A 97 12.01 -9.30 0.16
N ARG A 98 10.87 -9.39 -0.52
CA ARG A 98 10.80 -9.70 -1.94
C ARG A 98 10.76 -8.40 -2.75
N THR A 99 11.63 -8.30 -3.75
CA THR A 99 11.62 -7.16 -4.67
C THR A 99 11.04 -7.55 -6.03
N PHE A 100 10.24 -6.65 -6.59
CA PHE A 100 9.65 -6.80 -7.90
C PHE A 100 10.30 -5.82 -8.87
N GLY A 101 10.26 -6.15 -10.16
CA GLY A 101 10.52 -5.17 -11.22
C GLY A 101 9.23 -4.51 -11.66
N ASP A 102 9.34 -3.28 -12.19
CA ASP A 102 8.19 -2.44 -12.62
C ASP A 102 7.17 -3.19 -13.49
N ASP A 103 7.62 -4.13 -14.33
CA ASP A 103 6.76 -4.86 -15.28
C ASP A 103 6.65 -6.37 -15.03
N SER A 104 7.24 -6.92 -13.96
CA SER A 104 7.36 -8.37 -13.79
C SER A 104 6.63 -8.92 -12.58
N LYS A 105 5.74 -9.90 -12.80
CA LYS A 105 5.13 -10.72 -11.72
C LYS A 105 6.13 -11.58 -10.95
N SER A 106 7.36 -11.72 -11.47
CA SER A 106 8.45 -12.49 -10.85
C SER A 106 9.31 -11.62 -9.94
N ALA A 107 9.75 -12.18 -8.81
CA ALA A 107 10.74 -11.53 -7.95
C ALA A 107 12.07 -11.34 -8.69
N ARG A 108 12.72 -10.19 -8.52
CA ARG A 108 14.11 -9.99 -8.95
C ARG A 108 15.10 -10.54 -7.92
N ALA A 109 14.78 -10.35 -6.64
CA ALA A 109 15.60 -10.83 -5.55
C ALA A 109 14.77 -11.13 -4.29
N PHE A 110 15.35 -11.94 -3.42
CA PHE A 110 14.89 -12.15 -2.05
C PHE A 110 15.98 -11.70 -1.09
N PHE A 111 15.71 -10.67 -0.31
CA PHE A 111 16.58 -10.20 0.76
C PHE A 111 16.21 -10.88 2.06
N TYR A 112 17.20 -11.29 2.83
CA TYR A 112 17.06 -11.96 4.11
C TYR A 112 17.72 -11.09 5.17
N PHE A 113 16.92 -10.62 6.11
CA PHE A 113 17.38 -9.75 7.20
C PHE A 113 17.03 -10.36 8.56
N SER A 114 17.84 -10.07 9.57
CA SER A 114 17.48 -10.37 10.96
C SER A 114 16.33 -9.44 11.39
N SER A 115 15.28 -10.01 11.98
CA SER A 115 14.14 -9.23 12.49
C SER A 115 14.59 -8.20 13.55
N ALA A 116 15.64 -8.50 14.32
CA ALA A 116 16.20 -7.56 15.29
C ALA A 116 16.90 -6.35 14.63
N SER A 117 17.62 -6.60 13.52
CA SER A 117 18.24 -5.51 12.75
C SER A 117 17.17 -4.64 12.09
N VAL A 118 16.11 -5.25 11.56
CA VAL A 118 14.96 -4.55 10.99
C VAL A 118 14.26 -3.68 12.04
N GLU A 119 14.00 -4.21 13.24
CA GLU A 119 13.41 -3.46 14.34
C GLU A 119 14.24 -2.21 14.67
N THR A 120 15.56 -2.38 14.80
CA THR A 120 16.49 -1.32 15.15
C THR A 120 16.53 -0.23 14.07
N MET A 121 16.71 -0.64 12.81
CA MET A 121 16.76 0.25 11.66
C MET A 121 15.43 1.02 11.48
N ALA A 122 14.29 0.33 11.62
CA ALA A 122 12.97 0.96 11.52
C ALA A 122 12.74 2.01 12.61
N LYS A 123 13.21 1.77 13.84
CA LYS A 123 13.15 2.77 14.93
C LYS A 123 14.05 3.96 14.65
N GLU A 124 15.28 3.73 14.19
CA GLU A 124 16.25 4.78 13.87
C GLU A 124 15.75 5.69 12.75
N ILE A 125 15.30 5.11 11.64
CA ILE A 125 14.74 5.83 10.49
C ILE A 125 13.58 6.74 10.92
N ASN A 126 12.68 6.21 11.75
CA ASN A 126 11.50 6.94 12.23
C ASN A 126 11.87 8.10 13.17
N GLN A 127 12.94 7.98 13.95
CA GLN A 127 13.39 9.01 14.88
C GLN A 127 14.19 10.13 14.19
N ASN A 128 15.08 9.77 13.26
CA ASN A 128 16.15 10.66 12.81
C ASN A 128 16.02 11.16 11.37
N LEU A 129 15.51 10.34 10.45
CA LEU A 129 15.63 10.61 9.01
C LEU A 129 14.29 11.02 8.39
N TYR A 130 13.20 10.41 8.82
CA TYR A 130 11.93 10.50 8.12
C TYR A 130 10.75 10.54 9.09
N LYS A 131 10.57 11.67 9.80
CA LYS A 131 9.36 11.90 10.59
C LYS A 131 8.15 11.91 9.66
N GLY A 132 7.35 10.84 9.69
CA GLY A 132 6.06 10.78 9.00
C GLY A 132 5.99 9.90 7.75
N LEU A 133 7.04 9.15 7.39
CA LEU A 133 6.87 8.10 6.36
C LEU A 133 5.94 7.00 6.89
N LEU A 134 4.82 6.80 6.20
CA LEU A 134 3.85 5.74 6.52
C LEU A 134 4.53 4.37 6.43
N GLY A 135 4.18 3.45 7.33
CA GLY A 135 4.65 2.06 7.33
C GLY A 135 5.84 1.77 8.26
N MET A 136 6.67 2.77 8.56
CA MET A 136 7.88 2.60 9.39
C MET A 136 7.59 2.14 10.82
N ASN A 137 6.60 2.76 11.46
CA ASN A 137 6.10 2.34 12.78
C ASN A 137 5.59 0.90 12.76
N GLY A 138 5.01 0.47 11.64
CA GLY A 138 4.49 -0.88 11.47
C GLY A 138 5.58 -1.94 11.45
N ALA A 139 6.68 -1.68 10.74
CA ALA A 139 7.80 -2.62 10.67
C ALA A 139 8.47 -2.82 12.03
N ALA A 140 8.71 -1.75 12.79
CA ALA A 140 9.26 -1.83 14.14
C ALA A 140 8.33 -2.57 15.11
N LEU A 141 7.02 -2.26 15.08
CA LEU A 141 6.04 -2.94 15.93
C LEU A 141 5.97 -4.44 15.60
N TRP A 142 5.81 -4.77 14.32
CA TRP A 142 5.68 -6.15 13.85
C TRP A 142 6.90 -7.00 14.20
N THR A 143 8.12 -6.49 13.97
CA THR A 143 9.37 -7.22 14.28
C THR A 143 9.66 -7.34 15.78
N SER A 144 9.06 -6.49 16.62
CA SER A 144 9.12 -6.65 18.08
C SER A 144 8.31 -7.84 18.58
N LEU A 145 7.33 -8.32 17.80
CA LEU A 145 6.50 -9.51 18.09
C LEU A 145 7.15 -10.81 17.58
N ARG A 146 8.45 -10.79 17.28
CA ARG A 146 9.17 -11.98 16.83
C ARG A 146 9.06 -13.11 17.85
N THR A 147 8.86 -14.33 17.37
CA THR A 147 8.73 -15.51 18.22
C THR A 147 9.61 -16.64 17.70
N GLU A 148 10.29 -17.34 18.61
CA GLU A 148 11.16 -18.48 18.28
C GLU A 148 10.39 -19.71 17.78
N SER A 149 9.07 -19.73 17.96
CA SER A 149 8.20 -20.80 17.46
C SER A 149 8.09 -20.84 15.94
N VAL A 150 8.42 -19.74 15.24
CA VAL A 150 8.40 -19.67 13.78
C VAL A 150 9.82 -19.82 13.27
N THR A 151 10.14 -20.99 12.73
CA THR A 151 11.50 -21.32 12.25
C THR A 151 11.74 -20.88 10.81
N GLU A 152 10.69 -20.76 10.00
CA GLU A 152 10.81 -20.36 8.60
C GLU A 152 10.92 -18.83 8.46
N PRO A 153 11.70 -18.32 7.50
CA PRO A 153 11.75 -16.89 7.22
C PRO A 153 10.36 -16.33 6.91
N THR A 154 9.97 -15.27 7.61
CA THR A 154 8.65 -14.65 7.40
C THR A 154 8.72 -13.58 6.33
N GLU A 155 7.88 -13.67 5.31
CA GLU A 155 7.82 -12.64 4.27
C GLU A 155 7.31 -11.31 4.85
N VAL A 156 7.94 -10.21 4.44
CA VAL A 156 7.52 -8.85 4.81
C VAL A 156 6.14 -8.58 4.21
N PRO A 157 5.12 -8.26 5.02
CA PRO A 157 3.79 -7.95 4.51
C PRO A 157 3.81 -6.70 3.61
N GLU A 158 3.15 -6.76 2.45
CA GLU A 158 3.02 -5.63 1.51
C GLU A 158 2.35 -4.39 2.14
N LEU A 159 1.62 -4.59 3.25
CA LEU A 159 1.00 -3.53 4.03
C LEU A 159 2.03 -2.60 4.70
N LEU A 160 3.26 -3.08 4.92
CA LEU A 160 4.40 -2.31 5.42
C LEU A 160 5.04 -1.53 4.28
N VAL A 161 4.38 -0.45 3.88
CA VAL A 161 4.89 0.47 2.84
C VAL A 161 6.26 1.00 3.23
N ASN A 162 7.04 1.35 2.21
CA ASN A 162 8.33 2.01 2.35
C ASN A 162 9.39 1.10 3.02
N PHE A 163 9.17 -0.22 3.07
CA PHE A 163 10.15 -1.16 3.60
C PHE A 163 11.46 -1.17 2.80
N ASP A 164 11.43 -0.74 1.54
CA ASP A 164 12.60 -0.48 0.71
C ASP A 164 13.60 0.49 1.36
N HIS A 165 13.16 1.52 2.09
CA HIS A 165 14.07 2.40 2.84
C HIS A 165 14.71 1.70 4.05
N ILE A 166 13.98 0.78 4.72
CA ILE A 166 14.57 -0.04 5.79
C ILE A 166 15.59 -1.00 5.17
N ALA A 167 15.26 -1.60 4.03
CA ALA A 167 16.17 -2.47 3.30
C ALA A 167 17.43 -1.71 2.84
N ASP A 168 17.30 -0.49 2.31
CA ASP A 168 18.42 0.39 1.95
C ASP A 168 19.36 0.60 3.14
N GLY A 169 18.82 1.05 4.28
CA GLY A 169 19.63 1.26 5.49
C GLY A 169 20.31 -0.02 6.01
N LEU A 170 19.64 -1.18 5.92
CA LEU A 170 20.25 -2.47 6.29
C LEU A 170 21.35 -2.90 5.32
N ILE A 171 21.15 -2.68 4.01
CA ILE A 171 22.15 -2.99 2.99
C ILE A 171 23.39 -2.11 3.17
N GLU A 172 23.20 -0.80 3.38
CA GLU A 172 24.30 0.14 3.64
C GLU A 172 25.07 -0.21 4.92
N ALA A 173 24.38 -0.67 5.96
CA ALA A 173 25.00 -1.16 7.20
C ALA A 173 25.67 -2.54 7.07
N GLY A 174 25.62 -3.18 5.89
CA GLY A 174 26.20 -4.50 5.67
C GLY A 174 25.44 -5.64 6.38
N HIS A 175 24.16 -5.44 6.68
CA HIS A 175 23.32 -6.42 7.34
C HIS A 175 22.46 -7.22 6.36
N GLY A 176 22.58 -8.54 6.42
CA GLY A 176 21.72 -9.46 5.68
C GLY A 176 22.38 -10.11 4.46
N GLN A 177 21.56 -10.84 3.72
CA GLN A 177 21.94 -11.57 2.51
C GLN A 177 20.89 -11.37 1.44
N VAL A 178 21.26 -11.57 0.18
CA VAL A 178 20.34 -11.46 -0.95
C VAL A 178 20.52 -12.62 -1.91
N ARG A 179 19.42 -13.27 -2.26
CA ARG A 179 19.36 -14.25 -3.35
C ARG A 179 18.95 -13.56 -4.63
N CYS A 180 19.86 -13.47 -5.58
CA CYS A 180 19.58 -12.97 -6.93
C CYS A 180 18.87 -14.07 -7.74
N MET A 181 17.69 -13.78 -8.28
CA MET A 181 16.91 -14.76 -9.03
C MET A 181 17.47 -15.04 -10.44
N ALA A 182 18.18 -14.09 -11.03
CA ALA A 182 18.85 -14.28 -12.32
C ALA A 182 20.12 -15.15 -12.19
N CYS A 183 20.95 -14.89 -11.17
CA CYS A 183 22.15 -15.71 -10.91
C CYS A 183 21.84 -17.06 -10.25
N ASN A 184 20.70 -17.15 -9.56
CA ASN A 184 20.39 -18.21 -8.60
C ASN A 184 21.50 -18.41 -7.55
N LYS A 185 22.08 -17.29 -7.07
CA LYS A 185 23.16 -17.26 -6.06
C LYS A 185 22.81 -16.30 -4.94
N THR A 186 23.30 -16.63 -3.75
CA THR A 186 23.21 -15.77 -2.56
C THR A 186 24.50 -14.97 -2.42
N TYR A 187 24.35 -13.67 -2.19
CA TYR A 187 25.43 -12.72 -1.93
C TYR A 187 25.20 -12.07 -0.56
N THR A 188 26.25 -11.64 0.12
CA THR A 188 26.11 -10.74 1.27
C THR A 188 25.76 -9.34 0.79
N THR A 189 25.14 -8.52 1.65
CA THR A 189 24.82 -7.14 1.27
C THR A 189 26.06 -6.28 0.97
N THR A 190 27.20 -6.61 1.58
CA THR A 190 28.49 -5.96 1.32
C THR A 190 29.08 -6.25 -0.07
N GLU A 191 28.61 -7.29 -0.75
CA GLU A 191 29.02 -7.61 -2.13
C GLU A 191 28.21 -6.85 -3.18
N LEU A 192 27.18 -6.10 -2.75
CA LEU A 192 26.32 -5.35 -3.66
C LEU A 192 26.97 -4.05 -4.10
N THR A 193 26.73 -3.69 -5.35
CA THR A 193 27.10 -2.38 -5.89
C THR A 193 25.88 -1.47 -5.85
N ARG A 194 26.05 -0.28 -5.28
CA ARG A 194 25.05 0.78 -5.28
C ARG A 194 25.38 1.80 -6.36
N GLU A 195 24.40 2.14 -7.18
CA GLU A 195 24.48 3.20 -8.18
C GLU A 195 23.26 4.11 -8.00
N SER A 196 23.44 5.42 -8.21
CA SER A 196 22.35 6.39 -8.17
C SER A 196 22.12 6.99 -9.55
N GLY A 197 20.87 7.09 -9.97
CA GLY A 197 20.50 7.61 -11.28
C GLY A 197 19.34 8.61 -11.22
N PHE A 198 19.36 9.58 -12.12
CA PHE A 198 18.26 10.53 -12.31
C PHE A 198 17.40 10.11 -13.50
N ILE A 199 16.09 9.93 -13.28
CA ILE A 199 15.13 9.61 -14.33
C ILE A 199 13.91 10.51 -14.14
N GLY A 200 13.65 11.43 -15.07
CA GLY A 200 12.40 12.21 -15.12
C GLY A 200 12.04 12.99 -13.85
N GLY A 201 13.04 13.54 -13.14
CA GLY A 201 12.83 14.23 -11.85
C GLY A 201 13.10 13.37 -10.62
N TRP A 202 13.14 12.05 -10.77
CA TRP A 202 13.36 11.11 -9.68
C TRP A 202 14.84 10.74 -9.56
N LEU A 203 15.40 10.89 -8.37
CA LEU A 203 16.70 10.34 -8.00
C LEU A 203 16.46 8.99 -7.33
N LEU A 204 16.91 7.93 -8.01
CA LEU A 204 16.74 6.55 -7.58
C LEU A 204 18.08 5.96 -7.15
N ALA A 205 18.07 5.14 -6.10
CA ALA A 205 19.15 4.22 -5.78
C ALA A 205 18.87 2.87 -6.40
N HIS A 206 19.89 2.25 -6.97
CA HIS A 206 19.85 0.92 -7.56
C HIS A 206 20.92 0.03 -6.92
N TYR A 207 20.51 -1.17 -6.51
CA TYR A 207 21.42 -2.21 -6.02
C TYR A 207 21.54 -3.33 -7.04
N SER A 208 22.78 -3.69 -7.34
CA SER A 208 23.11 -4.75 -8.28
C SER A 208 23.99 -5.82 -7.65
N CYS A 209 23.77 -7.08 -8.04
CA CYS A 209 24.69 -8.17 -7.68
C CYS A 209 26.05 -8.02 -8.41
N PRO A 210 27.10 -8.79 -8.03
CA PRO A 210 28.38 -8.79 -8.73
C PRO A 210 28.32 -9.10 -10.24
N ALA A 211 27.28 -9.81 -10.68
CA ALA A 211 27.02 -10.07 -12.10
C ALA A 211 26.19 -8.97 -12.79
N ARG A 212 25.99 -7.81 -12.14
CA ARG A 212 25.27 -6.62 -12.64
C ARG A 212 23.76 -6.80 -12.89
N HIS A 213 23.12 -7.83 -12.34
CA HIS A 213 21.66 -7.89 -12.32
C HIS A 213 21.08 -6.95 -11.27
N TRP A 214 20.05 -6.19 -11.65
CA TRP A 214 19.29 -5.31 -10.76
C TRP A 214 18.47 -6.10 -9.74
N LEU A 215 18.64 -5.78 -8.46
CA LEU A 215 18.01 -6.48 -7.34
C LEU A 215 16.97 -5.62 -6.62
N LEU A 216 17.29 -4.36 -6.34
CA LEU A 216 16.43 -3.41 -5.63
C LEU A 216 16.60 -2.04 -6.26
N SER A 217 15.49 -1.31 -6.39
CA SER A 217 15.48 0.11 -6.68
C SER A 217 14.54 0.79 -5.72
N HIS A 218 14.93 1.95 -5.20
CA HIS A 218 14.03 2.78 -4.40
C HIS A 218 14.29 4.26 -4.68
N GLU A 219 13.29 5.06 -4.37
CA GLU A 219 13.36 6.50 -4.47
C GLU A 219 14.20 7.07 -3.32
N ILE A 220 15.18 7.91 -3.67
CA ILE A 220 15.92 8.73 -2.71
C ILE A 220 15.25 10.09 -2.58
N ALA A 221 14.96 10.73 -3.71
CA ALA A 221 14.35 12.05 -3.75
C ALA A 221 13.61 12.29 -5.07
N HIS A 222 12.57 13.12 -5.02
CA HIS A 222 11.86 13.62 -6.20
C HIS A 222 12.00 15.14 -6.29
N PHE A 223 12.54 15.59 -7.42
CA PHE A 223 12.70 17.00 -7.74
C PHE A 223 11.61 17.42 -8.73
N MET A 224 10.69 18.26 -8.25
CA MET A 224 9.73 18.92 -9.12
C MET A 224 10.42 20.07 -9.85
N PHE A 225 10.76 19.85 -11.12
CA PHE A 225 11.23 20.92 -11.98
C PHE A 225 10.05 21.79 -12.39
N LYS A 226 10.11 23.08 -12.04
CA LYS A 226 9.18 24.07 -12.58
C LYS A 226 9.47 24.17 -14.08
N ARG A 227 8.48 23.84 -14.91
CA ARG A 227 8.53 24.12 -16.34
C ARG A 227 8.60 25.64 -16.49
N ASN A 228 9.68 26.15 -17.08
CA ASN A 228 9.74 27.55 -17.47
C ASN A 228 8.77 27.72 -18.64
N ASP A 229 7.74 28.55 -18.46
CA ASP A 229 6.73 28.86 -19.48
C ASP A 229 7.24 29.92 -20.47
N ASP A 230 8.52 29.86 -20.84
CA ASP A 230 9.15 30.76 -21.80
C ASP A 230 9.39 30.02 -23.14
N GLU A 231 8.31 29.63 -23.81
CA GLU A 231 8.25 29.40 -25.27
C GLU A 231 6.90 29.86 -25.84
#